data_AF-A0A948FPV9-F1
#
_entry.id   AF-A0A948FPV9-F1
#
_cell.length_a   1.000
_cell.length_b   1.000
_cell.length_c   1.000
_cell.angle_alpha   90.00
_cell.angle_beta   90.00
_cell.angle_gamma   90.00
#
_symmetry.space_group_name_H-M   'P 1'
#
loop_
_entity.id
_entity.type
_entity.pdbx_description
1 polymer ?
#
loop_
_entity_poly.entity_id
_entity_poly.type
_entity_poly.pdbx_seq_one_letter_code
_entity_poly.pdbx_strand_id
1 'polypeptide(L)'
;MKYLICEDTRTTKKLLGIYGIDFKDKELLSLTSFTSECKLNHYLNILQSNDVGLMSEAGTPGLSDPGKSMIQLCNENNLPYSVLP
;
A
#
# COMPACT_ATOMS: atom_id res chain seq x y z
N MET A 1 10.24 7.38 4.12
CA MET A 1 9.30 6.38 3.55
C MET A 1 9.98 5.57 2.45
N LYS A 2 10.32 4.32 2.77
CA LYS A 2 11.05 3.37 1.91
C LYS A 2 10.13 2.42 1.15
N TYR A 3 8.95 2.12 1.69
CA TYR A 3 8.00 1.19 1.11
C TYR A 3 6.71 1.90 0.68
N LEU A 4 6.22 1.55 -0.51
CA LEU A 4 4.96 2.02 -1.06
C LEU A 4 4.14 0.83 -1.52
N ILE A 5 3.01 0.58 -0.88
CA ILE A 5 2.03 -0.43 -1.28
C ILE A 5 1.05 0.23 -2.23
N CYS A 6 0.83 -0.36 -3.39
CA CYS A 6 -0.07 0.13 -4.42
C CYS A 6 -0.78 -1.00 -5.14
N GLU A 7 -1.89 -0.74 -5.81
CA GLU A 7 -2.60 -1.78 -6.57
C GLU A 7 -1.80 -2.17 -7.83
N ASP A 8 -1.46 -1.19 -8.67
CA ASP A 8 -0.57 -1.36 -9.81
C ASP A 8 0.71 -0.52 -9.66
N THR A 9 1.84 -1.21 -9.53
CA THR A 9 3.17 -0.57 -9.45
C THR A 9 3.52 0.20 -10.73
N ARG A 10 2.97 -0.16 -11.90
CA ARG A 10 3.27 0.51 -13.18
C ARG A 10 2.59 1.86 -13.26
N THR A 11 1.31 1.95 -12.87
CA THR A 11 0.58 3.21 -12.84
C THR A 11 1.15 4.13 -11.77
N THR A 12 1.47 3.57 -10.59
CA THR A 12 2.13 4.31 -9.52
C THR A 12 3.48 4.88 -9.95
N LYS A 13 4.33 4.11 -10.64
CA LYS A 13 5.60 4.61 -11.20
C LYS A 13 5.38 5.76 -12.18
N LYS A 14 4.36 5.65 -13.06
CA LYS A 14 4.01 6.74 -13.97
C LYS A 14 3.56 7.98 -13.21
N LEU A 15 2.69 7.83 -12.21
CA LEU A 15 2.20 8.92 -11.37
C LEU A 15 3.35 9.64 -10.66
N LEU A 16 4.22 8.88 -9.99
CA LEU A 16 5.42 9.41 -9.34
C LEU A 16 6.33 10.15 -10.33
N GLY A 17 6.47 9.60 -11.54
CA GLY A 17 7.20 10.26 -12.64
C GLY A 17 6.56 11.58 -13.09
N ILE A 18 5.24 11.64 -13.22
CA ILE A 18 4.50 12.87 -13.59
C ILE A 18 4.70 13.97 -12.53
N TYR A 19 4.67 13.60 -11.25
CA TYR A 19 4.88 14.54 -10.14
C TYR A 19 6.37 14.82 -9.84
N GLY A 20 7.31 14.22 -10.59
CA GLY A 20 8.75 14.41 -10.37
C GLY A 20 9.25 13.86 -9.03
N ILE A 21 8.54 12.90 -8.43
CA ILE A 21 8.93 12.26 -7.17
C ILE A 21 9.96 11.17 -7.48
N ASP A 22 11.17 11.27 -6.90
CA ASP A 22 12.16 10.20 -7.05
C ASP A 22 11.74 8.96 -6.26
N PHE A 23 11.74 7.81 -6.94
CA PHE A 23 11.34 6.52 -6.41
C PHE A 23 12.43 5.44 -6.58
N LYS A 24 13.66 5.82 -6.94
CA LYS A 24 14.78 4.86 -7.11
C LYS A 24 15.10 4.09 -5.83
N ASP A 25 14.99 4.74 -4.67
CA ASP A 25 15.24 4.14 -3.36
C ASP A 25 13.97 3.59 -2.69
N LYS A 26 12.85 3.54 -3.42
CA LYS A 26 11.56 3.10 -2.91
C LYS A 26 11.21 1.71 -3.44
N GLU A 27 10.81 0.83 -2.53
CA GLU A 27 10.25 -0.48 -2.89
C GLU A 27 8.75 -0.37 -3.09
N LEU A 28 8.31 -0.65 -4.32
CA LEU A 28 6.91 -0.65 -4.71
C LEU A 28 6.34 -2.06 -4.62
N LEU A 29 5.36 -2.23 -3.73
CA LEU A 29 4.72 -3.50 -3.41
C LEU A 29 3.30 -3.50 -3.99
N SER A 30 2.93 -4.57 -4.71
CA SER A 30 1.59 -4.69 -5.27
C SER A 30 0.60 -5.35 -4.32
N LEU A 31 -0.58 -4.79 -4.15
CA LEU A 31 -1.65 -5.35 -3.34
C LEU A 31 -2.96 -5.42 -4.13
N THR A 32 -3.47 -6.64 -4.30
CA THR A 32 -4.76 -6.91 -4.97
C THR A 32 -5.66 -7.75 -4.08
N SER A 33 -6.95 -7.87 -4.43
CA SER A 33 -7.92 -8.71 -3.69
C SER A 33 -7.54 -10.20 -3.63
N PHE A 34 -6.61 -10.66 -4.47
CA PHE A 34 -6.09 -12.03 -4.50
C PHE A 34 -4.73 -12.17 -3.79
N THR A 35 -4.34 -11.17 -3.00
CA THR A 35 -3.08 -11.24 -2.25
C THR A 35 -3.11 -12.40 -1.27
N SER A 36 -2.12 -13.28 -1.35
CA SER A 36 -2.03 -14.44 -0.46
C SER A 36 -1.73 -14.01 0.98
N GLU A 37 -2.22 -14.79 1.94
CA GLU A 37 -1.99 -14.57 3.38
C GLU A 37 -0.50 -14.48 3.73
N CYS A 38 0.34 -15.28 3.06
CA CYS A 38 1.80 -15.21 3.21
C CYS A 38 2.37 -13.82 2.85
N LYS A 39 1.84 -13.19 1.78
CA LYS A 39 2.25 -11.85 1.36
C LYS A 39 1.72 -10.77 2.31
N LEU A 40 0.52 -10.96 2.86
CA LEU A 40 -0.02 -10.08 3.90
C LEU A 40 0.82 -10.13 5.18
N ASN A 41 1.25 -11.31 5.62
CA ASN A 41 2.16 -11.46 6.76
C ASN A 41 3.51 -10.79 6.51
N HIS A 42 4.02 -10.87 5.28
CA HIS A 42 5.22 -10.12 4.90
C HIS A 42 5.01 -8.60 5.01
N TYR A 43 3.87 -8.08 4.57
CA TYR A 43 3.55 -6.66 4.72
C TYR A 43 3.37 -6.23 6.17
N LEU A 44 2.77 -7.09 7.01
CA LEU A 44 2.65 -6.83 8.43
C LEU A 44 4.01 -6.65 9.09
N ASN A 45 4.98 -7.53 8.78
CA ASN A 45 6.34 -7.42 9.31
C ASN A 45 7.02 -6.11 8.88
N ILE A 46 6.77 -5.66 7.64
CA ILE A 46 7.29 -4.38 7.15
C ILE A 46 6.66 -3.21 7.91
N LEU A 47 5.33 -3.21 8.07
CA LEU A 47 4.56 -2.17 8.75
C LEU A 47 4.94 -1.99 10.22
N GLN A 48 5.35 -3.06 10.90
CA GLN A 48 5.78 -3.00 12.30
C GLN A 48 7.11 -2.25 12.49
N SER A 49 7.96 -2.19 11.46
CA SER A 49 9.33 -1.67 11.56
C SER A 49 9.63 -0.49 10.64
N ASN A 50 8.70 -0.11 9.74
CA ASN A 50 8.93 0.90 8.72
C ASN A 50 7.70 1.76 8.46
N ASP A 51 7.92 3.02 8.08
CA ASP A 51 6.87 3.86 7.51
C ASP A 51 6.54 3.39 6.08
N VAL A 52 5.30 2.96 5.89
CA VAL A 52 4.77 2.46 4.62
C VAL A 52 3.66 3.39 4.13
N GLY A 53 3.78 3.84 2.88
CA GLY A 53 2.69 4.53 2.19
C GLY A 53 1.77 3.52 1.52
N LEU A 54 0.46 3.65 1.69
CA LEU A 54 -0.53 2.88 0.95
C LEU A 54 -1.23 3.82 -0.05
N MET A 55 -1.23 3.44 -1.32
CA MET A 55 -1.91 4.17 -2.38
C MET A 55 -2.89 3.22 -3.08
N SER A 56 -4.19 3.43 -2.89
CA SER A 56 -5.22 2.76 -3.66
C SER A 56 -5.52 3.64 -4.87
N GLU A 57 -5.30 3.12 -6.09
CA GLU A 57 -5.80 3.84 -7.27
C GLU A 57 -7.32 3.84 -7.20
N ALA A 58 -7.96 4.95 -7.58
CA ALA A 58 -9.41 5.14 -7.45
C ALA A 58 -10.18 4.08 -8.27
N GLY A 59 -10.51 2.97 -7.65
CA GLY A 59 -11.53 2.02 -8.06
C GLY A 59 -12.78 2.27 -7.23
N THR A 60 -13.85 2.70 -7.88
CA THR A 60 -15.25 2.83 -7.44
C THR A 60 -15.56 2.44 -5.97
N PRO A 61 -16.08 3.36 -5.14
CA PRO A 61 -16.47 3.03 -3.77
C PRO A 61 -17.52 1.89 -3.78
N GLY A 62 -17.20 0.79 -3.11
CA GLY A 62 -18.17 -0.25 -2.76
C GLY A 62 -17.96 -1.66 -3.32
N LEU A 63 -16.90 -1.95 -4.10
CA LEU A 63 -16.77 -3.28 -4.75
C LEU A 63 -15.54 -4.10 -4.39
N SER A 64 -14.33 -3.54 -4.29
CA SER A 64 -13.10 -4.33 -4.11
C SER A 64 -11.89 -3.45 -3.78
N ASP A 65 -11.85 -2.84 -2.59
CA ASP A 65 -10.68 -2.07 -2.16
C ASP A 65 -9.67 -2.97 -1.47
N PRO A 66 -8.53 -3.33 -2.11
CA PRO A 66 -7.44 -4.01 -1.42
C PRO A 66 -6.93 -3.20 -0.21
N GLY A 67 -7.11 -1.87 -0.23
CA GLY A 67 -6.82 -1.00 0.90
C GLY A 67 -7.61 -1.34 2.17
N LYS A 68 -8.85 -1.84 2.06
CA LYS A 68 -9.67 -2.21 3.22
C LYS A 68 -9.02 -3.35 4.02
N SER A 69 -8.48 -4.35 3.33
CA SER A 69 -7.81 -5.49 3.97
C SER A 69 -6.58 -5.03 4.77
N MET A 70 -5.84 -4.03 4.27
CA MET A 70 -4.70 -3.47 5.01
C MET A 70 -5.13 -2.66 6.22
N ILE A 71 -6.18 -1.84 6.09
CA ILE A 71 -6.72 -1.07 7.21
C ILE A 71 -7.21 -2.02 8.31
N GLN A 72 -7.93 -3.09 7.93
CA GLN A 72 -8.37 -4.11 8.87
C GLN A 72 -7.18 -4.78 9.56
N LEU A 73 -6.14 -5.17 8.81
CA LEU A 73 -4.93 -5.76 9.35
C LEU A 73 -4.23 -4.81 10.35
N CYS A 74 -4.17 -3.51 10.05
CA CYS A 74 -3.64 -2.50 10.98
C CYS A 74 -4.49 -2.40 12.25
N ASN A 75 -5.82 -2.38 12.12
CA ASN A 75 -6.72 -2.34 13.28
C ASN A 75 -6.56 -3.58 14.16
N GLU A 76 -6.52 -4.78 13.57
CA GLU A 76 -6.34 -6.06 14.29
C GLU A 76 -5.00 -6.12 15.04
N ASN A 77 -3.96 -5.51 14.49
CA ASN A 77 -2.61 -5.48 15.07
C ASN A 77 -2.32 -4.20 15.87
N ASN A 78 -3.32 -3.35 16.10
CA ASN A 78 -3.18 -2.05 16.79
C ASN A 78 -2.05 -1.16 16.23
N LEU A 79 -1.88 -1.18 14.91
CA LEU A 79 -0.88 -0.38 14.21
C LEU A 79 -1.42 1.03 13.96
N PRO A 80 -0.64 2.09 14.25
CA PRO A 80 -1.04 3.45 13.95
C PRO A 80 -1.05 3.67 12.43
N TYR A 81 -2.09 4.34 11.93
CA TYR A 81 -2.15 4.80 10.55
C TYR A 81 -2.78 6.19 10.49
N SER A 82 -2.46 6.93 9.43
CA SER A 82 -3.09 8.21 9.11
C SER A 82 -3.62 8.16 7.69
N VAL A 83 -4.81 8.70 7.49
CA VAL A 83 -5.41 8.87 6.16
C VAL A 83 -5.14 10.31 5.72
N LEU A 84 -4.61 10.47 4.52
CA LEU A 84 -4.39 11.79 3.92
C LEU A 84 -5.60 12.16 3.05
N PRO A 85 -6.09 13.42 3.11
CA PRO A 85 -7.21 13.89 2.31
C PRO A 85 -6.87 14.09 0.83
#